data_AF-A0A915ULN0-F1
#
_entry.id   AF-A0A915ULN0-F1
#
_cell.length_a   1.000
_cell.length_b   1.000
_cell.length_c   1.000
_cell.angle_alpha   90.00
_cell.angle_beta   90.00
_cell.angle_gamma   90.00
#
_symmetry.space_group_name_H-M   'P 1'
#
loop_
_entity.id
_entity.type
_entity.pdbx_description
1 polymer ?
#
loop_
_entity_poly.entity_id
_entity_poly.type
_entity_poly.pdbx_seq_one_letter_code
_entity_poly.pdbx_strand_id
1 'polypeptide(L)' 'MVEEVGLQTQCPKCGELRPSWSVRECPICGKFSCMRCGVWQYGRLFCSPHCAAFFFHGDPEETPEEG' A
#
# COMPACT_ATOMS: atom_id res chain seq x y z
N MET A 1 -29.37 16.31 -3.79
CA MET A 1 -27.96 16.32 -4.21
C MET A 1 -27.28 15.27 -3.38
N VAL A 2 -26.60 14.33 -4.04
CA VAL A 2 -26.18 13.04 -3.49
C VAL A 2 -25.37 13.20 -2.20
N GLU A 3 -25.85 12.59 -1.12
CA GLU A 3 -25.06 12.36 0.09
C GLU A 3 -23.92 11.42 -0.30
N GLU A 4 -22.77 12.00 -0.62
CA GLU A 4 -21.51 11.29 -0.83
C GLU A 4 -21.10 10.65 0.51
N VAL A 5 -21.69 9.49 0.81
CA VAL A 5 -21.20 8.60 1.86
C VAL A 5 -19.81 8.15 1.43
N GLY A 6 -18.81 8.97 1.76
CA GLY A 6 -17.42 8.61 1.57
C GLY A 6 -17.19 7.32 2.34
N LEU A 7 -16.98 6.21 1.64
CA LEU A 7 -16.62 4.95 2.29
C LEU A 7 -15.41 5.22 3.18
N GLN A 8 -15.56 5.05 4.49
CA GLN A 8 -14.48 5.23 5.45
C GLN A 8 -13.94 3.84 5.78
N THR A 9 -12.64 3.65 5.65
CA THR A 9 -11.95 2.41 5.96
C THR A 9 -11.01 2.65 7.13
N GLN A 10 -11.07 1.78 8.14
CA GLN A 10 -10.17 1.83 9.27
C GLN A 10 -8.77 1.37 8.83
N CYS A 11 -7.75 2.16 9.11
CA CYS A 11 -6.38 1.75 8.85
C CYS A 11 -5.94 0.71 9.87
N PRO A 12 -5.46 -0.47 9.46
CA PRO A 12 -5.03 -1.53 10.40
C PRO A 12 -3.77 -1.16 11.18
N LYS A 13 -3.03 -0.12 10.79
CA LYS A 13 -1.76 0.29 11.42
C LYS A 13 -1.96 1.31 12.55
N CYS A 14 -2.82 2.31 12.32
CA CYS A 14 -3.11 3.36 13.31
C CYS A 14 -4.49 3.25 13.95
N GLY A 15 -5.38 2.39 13.45
CA GLY A 15 -6.75 2.22 13.94
C GLY A 15 -7.69 3.37 13.59
N GLU A 16 -7.22 4.38 12.85
CA GLU A 16 -8.01 5.57 12.53
C GLU A 16 -8.90 5.34 11.29
N LEU A 17 -10.13 5.85 11.35
CA LEU A 17 -11.04 5.89 10.22
C LEU A 17 -10.54 6.93 9.22
N ARG A 18 -10.23 6.45 8.02
CA ARG A 18 -9.78 7.29 6.91
C ARG A 18 -10.68 7.06 5.70
N PRO A 19 -10.77 8.02 4.78
CA PRO A 19 -11.47 7.76 3.53
C PRO A 19 -10.87 6.53 2.83
N SER A 20 -11.72 5.69 2.24
CA SER A 20 -11.31 4.47 1.53
C SER A 20 -10.31 4.78 0.43
N TRP A 21 -10.45 5.92 -0.25
CA TRP A 21 -9.50 6.40 -1.25
C TRP A 21 -8.11 6.75 -0.69
N SER A 22 -8.01 7.03 0.62
CA SER A 22 -6.74 7.26 1.33
C SER A 22 -6.09 5.96 1.84
N VAL A 23 -6.82 4.84 1.87
CA VAL A 23 -6.29 3.54 2.25
C VAL A 23 -6.01 2.75 0.99
N ARG A 24 -4.74 2.47 0.71
CA ARG A 24 -4.34 1.67 -0.45
C ARG A 24 -3.76 0.34 -0.03
N GLU A 25 -3.97 -0.65 -0.87
CA GLU A 25 -3.34 -1.95 -0.78
C GLU A 25 -1.87 -1.84 -1.25
N CYS A 26 -0.97 -2.49 -0.52
CA CYS A 26 0.42 -2.59 -0.91
C CYS A 26 0.60 -3.63 -2.02
N PRO A 27 1.22 -3.29 -3.15
CA PRO A 27 1.37 -4.19 -4.30
C PRO A 27 2.35 -5.36 -4.06
N ILE A 28 3.09 -5.35 -2.95
CA ILE A 28 4.01 -6.44 -2.57
C ILE A 28 3.37 -7.42 -1.60
N CYS A 29 2.71 -6.88 -0.56
CA CYS A 29 2.30 -7.65 0.62
C CYS A 29 0.77 -7.86 0.69
N GLY A 30 -0.01 -7.19 -0.16
CA GLY A 30 -1.48 -7.19 -0.10
C GLY A 30 -2.07 -6.51 1.14
N LYS A 31 -1.25 -5.93 2.03
CA LYS A 31 -1.75 -5.26 3.24
C LYS A 31 -2.21 -3.85 2.94
N PHE A 32 -3.35 -3.49 3.51
CA PHE A 32 -3.89 -2.13 3.46
C PHE A 32 -3.10 -1.19 4.38
N SER A 33 -2.79 0.00 3.89
CA SER A 33 -2.20 1.07 4.68
C SER A 33 -2.76 2.43 4.25
N CYS A 34 -2.92 3.34 5.20
CA CYS A 34 -3.30 4.72 4.86
C CYS A 34 -2.09 5.51 4.37
N MET A 35 -2.32 6.59 3.62
CA MET A 35 -1.25 7.47 3.11
C MET A 35 -0.31 8.05 4.20
N ARG A 36 -0.76 8.10 5.46
CA ARG A 36 0.07 8.52 6.60
C ARG A 36 0.99 7.42 7.15
N CYS A 37 0.49 6.18 7.15
CA CYS A 37 1.16 5.03 7.75
C CYS A 37 2.01 4.24 6.76
N GLY A 38 1.64 4.33 5.48
CA GLY A 38 2.36 3.75 4.37
C GLY A 38 3.50 4.65 3.90
N VAL A 39 4.40 4.06 3.13
CA VAL A 39 5.53 4.77 2.52
C VAL A 39 5.16 5.08 1.08
N TRP A 40 5.16 6.36 0.72
CA TRP A 40 4.94 6.79 -0.67
C TRP A 40 6.27 6.83 -1.41
N GLN A 41 6.44 5.96 -2.41
CA GLN A 41 7.65 5.87 -3.22
C GLN A 41 7.25 5.61 -4.68
N TYR A 42 7.92 6.25 -5.64
CA TYR A 42 7.68 6.05 -7.09
C TYR A 42 6.19 6.14 -7.51
N GLY A 43 5.41 7.02 -6.86
CA GLY A 43 3.98 7.19 -7.17
C GLY A 43 3.05 6.09 -6.63
N ARG A 44 3.56 5.17 -5.79
CA ARG A 44 2.79 4.10 -5.16
C ARG A 44 2.90 4.16 -3.64
N LEU A 45 1.85 3.69 -2.96
CA LEU A 45 1.83 3.56 -1.49
C LEU A 45 2.17 2.13 -1.09
N PHE A 46 3.13 1.97 -0.19
CA PHE A 46 3.58 0.67 0.33
C PHE A 46 3.24 0.52 1.81
N CYS A 47 3.01 -0.73 2.25
CA CYS A 47 2.68 -1.04 3.65
C CYS A 47 3.83 -0.68 4.63
N SER A 48 5.08 -0.76 4.15
CA SER A 48 6.31 -0.53 4.91
C SER A 48 7.48 -0.15 3.98
N PRO A 49 8.56 0.46 4.51
CA PRO A 49 9.76 0.78 3.73
C PRO A 49 10.43 -0.47 3.15
N HIS A 50 10.31 -1.61 3.84
CA HIS A 50 10.81 -2.89 3.33
C HIS A 50 10.16 -3.29 2.01
N CYS A 51 8.83 -3.19 1.89
CA CYS A 51 8.13 -3.48 0.63
C CYS A 51 8.46 -2.46 -0.47
N ALA A 52 8.66 -1.20 -0.10
CA ALA A 52 9.10 -0.19 -1.07
C ALA A 52 10.51 -0.51 -1.62
N ALA A 53 11.43 -0.94 -0.74
CA ALA A 53 12.77 -1.37 -1.13
C ALA A 53 12.72 -2.65 -1.97
N PHE A 54 11.91 -3.63 -1.58
CA PHE A 54 11.71 -4.88 -2.31
C PHE A 54 11.17 -4.66 -3.74
N PHE A 55 10.21 -3.75 -3.91
CA PHE A 55 9.70 -3.38 -5.24
C PHE A 55 10.79 -2.77 -6.14
N PHE A 56 11.75 -2.06 -5.55
CA PHE A 56 12.81 -1.37 -6.29
C PHE A 56 14.03 -2.25 -6.57
N HIS A 57 14.43 -3.05 -5.60
CA HIS A 57 15.62 -3.90 -5.68
C HIS A 57 15.33 -5.34 -6.15
N GLY A 58 14.04 -5.68 -6.29
CA GLY A 58 13.60 -7.05 -6.61
C GLY A 58 13.70 -7.97 -5.40
N ASP A 59 13.04 -9.13 -5.50
CA ASP A 59 13.51 -10.32 -4.79
C ASP A 59 14.84 -10.73 -5.44
N PRO A 60 15.92 -11.00 -4.69
CA PRO A 60 17.14 -11.53 -5.29
C PRO A 60 16.95 -12.90 -5.96
N GLU A 61 15.76 -13.53 -5.89
CA GLU A 61 15.57 -14.94 -6.27
C GLU A 61 14.58 -15.22 -7.42
N GLU A 62 14.23 -14.23 -8.26
CA GLU A 62 13.48 -14.51 -9.50
C GLU A 62 14.18 -13.93 -10.74
N THR A 63 15.34 -14.48 -11.07
CA THR A 63 15.70 -14.64 -12.49
C THR A 63 14.87 -15.81 -13.03
N PRO A 64 13.93 -15.62 -13.98
CA PRO A 64 13.47 -16.73 -14.77
C PRO A 64 14.72 -17.31 -15.46
N GLU A 65 15.10 -18.51 -15.05
CA GLU A 65 16.08 -19.34 -15.75
C GLU A 65 15.49 -19.62 -17.14
N GLU A 66 15.80 -18.76 -18.12
CA GLU A 66 15.75 -19.13 -19.52
C GLU A 66 17.00 -19.98 -19.80
N GLY A 67 16.83 -21.30 -19.79
CA GLY A 67 17.87 -22.30 -20.10
C GLY A 67 17.27 -23.59 -20.63
#